data_AF-A0A1A8VFI4-F1
#
_entry.id   AF-A0A1A8VFI4-F1
#
_cell.length_a   1.000
_cell.length_b   1.000
_cell.length_c   1.000
_cell.angle_alpha   90.00
_cell.angle_beta   90.00
_cell.angle_gamma   90.00
#
_symmetry.space_group_name_H-M   'P 1'
#
loop_
_entity.id
_entity.type
_entity.pdbx_description
1 polymer ?
#
loop_
_entity_poly.entity_id
_entity_poly.type
_entity_poly.pdbx_seq_one_letter_code
_entity_poly.pdbx_strand_id
1 'polypeptide(L)'
;LDIPVYKGASRPILVKKRNAGDYHGKDGLGDVPESDATGLELLQKKKAPNAMIKYAQQNPGEVILVATGPLTNLAVAVQLDPSFPKKLKALYIMGGNTDSRGNTTACGEFNFVADPEAAYIVLDRYNCPTYI
;
A
#
# COMPACT_ATOMS: atom_id res chain seq x y z
N LEU A 1 11.28 -4.35 -19.26
CA LEU A 1 11.33 -3.09 -18.49
C LEU A 1 12.04 -3.39 -17.19
N ASP A 2 12.96 -2.54 -16.76
CA ASP A 2 13.63 -2.67 -15.46
C ASP A 2 12.87 -1.80 -14.44
N ILE A 3 11.95 -2.42 -13.69
CA ILE A 3 11.06 -1.73 -12.75
C ILE A 3 11.56 -2.01 -11.32
N PRO A 4 11.99 -0.98 -10.57
CA PRO A 4 12.59 -1.18 -9.25
C PRO A 4 11.56 -1.61 -8.22
N VAL A 5 11.87 -2.68 -7.47
CA VAL A 5 11.03 -3.18 -6.37
C VAL A 5 11.60 -2.74 -5.02
N TYR A 6 10.77 -2.10 -4.19
CA TYR A 6 11.17 -1.59 -2.88
C TYR A 6 10.46 -2.35 -1.76
N LYS A 7 11.22 -2.82 -0.78
CA LYS A 7 10.65 -3.44 0.42
C LYS A 7 9.91 -2.39 1.27
N GLY A 8 8.62 -2.64 1.52
CA GLY A 8 7.75 -1.82 2.37
C GLY A 8 7.70 -2.26 3.83
N ALA A 9 6.66 -1.80 4.54
CA ALA A 9 6.32 -2.23 5.88
C ALA A 9 5.97 -3.73 5.91
N SER A 10 6.47 -4.45 6.91
CA SER A 10 6.22 -5.91 7.06
C SER A 10 5.03 -6.24 7.96
N ARG A 11 4.47 -5.24 8.64
CA ARG A 11 3.37 -5.34 9.60
C ARG A 11 2.54 -4.05 9.59
N PRO A 12 1.25 -4.13 9.96
CA PRO A 12 0.43 -2.94 10.17
C PRO A 12 0.94 -2.08 11.34
N ILE A 13 0.39 -0.87 11.49
CA ILE A 13 0.83 0.09 12.50
C ILE A 13 0.62 -0.44 13.91
N LEU A 14 -0.60 -0.88 14.24
CA LEU A 14 -0.97 -1.22 15.61
C LEU A 14 -1.57 -2.63 15.73
N VAL A 15 -2.50 -2.98 14.84
CA VAL A 15 -3.23 -4.25 14.92
C VAL A 15 -2.34 -5.48 14.67
N LYS A 16 -2.86 -6.66 15.00
CA LYS A 16 -2.19 -7.92 14.62
C LYS A 16 -2.25 -8.09 13.11
N LYS A 17 -1.13 -8.53 12.51
CA LYS A 17 -1.06 -8.87 11.09
C LYS A 17 -2.10 -9.94 10.75
N ARG A 18 -2.89 -9.68 9.71
CA ARG A 18 -3.81 -10.64 9.10
C ARG A 18 -3.21 -11.18 7.81
N ASN A 19 -3.60 -12.40 7.43
CA ASN A 19 -3.28 -13.00 6.14
C ASN A 19 -4.59 -13.26 5.38
N ALA A 20 -4.47 -13.52 4.08
CA ALA A 20 -5.58 -13.87 3.19
C ALA A 20 -5.23 -15.15 2.40
N GLY A 21 -4.58 -16.11 3.07
CA GLY A 21 -4.12 -17.35 2.44
C GLY A 21 -5.28 -18.20 1.88
N ASP A 22 -6.47 -18.09 2.47
CA ASP A 22 -7.68 -18.76 1.99
C ASP A 22 -8.12 -18.29 0.59
N TYR A 23 -7.67 -17.12 0.14
CA TYR A 23 -7.96 -16.55 -1.17
C TYR A 23 -6.79 -16.63 -2.15
N HIS A 24 -5.55 -16.57 -1.63
CA HIS A 24 -4.35 -16.39 -2.45
C HIS A 24 -3.36 -17.58 -2.40
N GLY A 25 -3.66 -18.63 -1.65
CA GLY A 25 -2.73 -19.74 -1.44
C GLY A 25 -1.71 -19.46 -0.33
N LYS A 26 -0.83 -20.42 -0.06
CA LYS A 26 0.22 -20.32 0.96
C LYS A 26 1.35 -19.38 0.54
N ASP A 27 1.64 -19.33 -0.76
CA ASP A 27 2.62 -18.43 -1.37
C ASP A 27 2.06 -17.02 -1.66
N GLY A 28 0.73 -16.86 -1.66
CA GLY A 28 0.04 -15.62 -2.02
C GLY A 28 -0.11 -15.41 -3.53
N LEU A 29 0.23 -16.42 -4.34
CA LEU A 29 0.22 -16.42 -5.81
C LEU A 29 -0.49 -17.65 -6.40
N GLY A 30 -1.33 -18.33 -5.60
CA GLY A 30 -2.16 -19.45 -6.03
C GLY A 30 -1.48 -20.82 -5.95
N ASP A 31 -0.37 -20.95 -5.22
CA ASP A 31 0.38 -22.20 -5.01
C ASP A 31 0.84 -22.87 -6.33
N VAL A 32 1.10 -22.06 -7.36
CA VAL A 32 1.58 -22.55 -8.65
C VAL A 32 3.08 -22.92 -8.50
N PRO A 33 3.52 -24.10 -8.96
CA PRO A 33 4.93 -24.48 -8.89
C PRO A 33 5.84 -23.43 -9.52
N GLU A 34 6.71 -22.85 -8.71
CA GLU A 34 7.57 -21.74 -9.11
C GLU A 34 8.76 -22.30 -9.93
N SER A 35 8.76 -22.08 -11.25
CA SER A 35 9.86 -22.55 -12.11
C SER A 35 11.05 -21.59 -12.11
N ASP A 36 10.83 -20.28 -11.90
CA ASP A 36 11.83 -19.22 -12.09
C ASP A 36 11.62 -18.03 -11.13
N ALA A 37 11.55 -18.31 -9.81
CA ALA A 37 11.45 -17.26 -8.80
C ALA A 37 12.63 -16.28 -8.91
N THR A 38 12.35 -15.00 -9.18
CA THR A 38 13.40 -13.97 -9.13
C THR A 38 13.78 -13.75 -7.67
N GLY A 39 15.07 -13.83 -7.36
CA GLY A 39 15.53 -13.75 -5.98
C GLY A 39 15.47 -12.31 -5.43
N LEU A 40 15.87 -12.17 -4.16
CA LEU A 40 15.82 -10.88 -3.47
C LEU A 40 16.95 -9.92 -3.88
N GLU A 41 17.86 -10.33 -4.76
CA GLU A 41 18.98 -9.53 -5.26
C GLU A 41 18.54 -8.27 -6.03
N LEU A 42 17.36 -8.30 -6.65
CA LEU A 42 16.80 -7.17 -7.37
C LEU A 42 16.11 -6.14 -6.45
N LEU A 43 15.98 -6.46 -5.16
CA LEU A 43 15.41 -5.52 -4.20
C LEU A 43 16.29 -4.30 -4.02
N GLN A 44 15.65 -3.14 -4.15
CA GLN A 44 16.31 -1.88 -3.92
C GLN A 44 16.63 -1.70 -2.43
N LYS A 45 17.81 -1.10 -2.15
CA LYS A 45 18.26 -0.83 -0.76
C LYS A 45 17.35 0.16 -0.03
N LYS A 46 16.75 1.12 -0.75
CA LYS A 46 15.83 2.12 -0.19
C LYS A 46 14.52 1.47 0.24
N LYS A 47 13.89 1.94 1.32
CA LYS A 47 12.56 1.48 1.76
C LYS A 47 11.44 2.15 0.97
N ALA A 48 10.32 1.44 0.77
CA ALA A 48 9.22 1.92 -0.08
C ALA A 48 8.71 3.33 0.30
N PRO A 49 8.47 3.70 1.59
CA PRO A 49 8.04 5.05 1.94
C PRO A 49 9.01 6.14 1.46
N ASN A 50 10.32 5.93 1.65
CA ASN A 50 11.36 6.86 1.21
C ASN A 50 11.49 6.91 -0.32
N ALA A 51 11.21 5.81 -1.01
CA ALA A 51 11.21 5.76 -2.47
C ALA A 51 10.04 6.54 -3.04
N MET A 52 8.82 6.33 -2.51
CA MET A 52 7.63 7.10 -2.91
C MET A 52 7.84 8.60 -2.73
N ILE A 53 8.34 9.02 -1.55
CA ILE A 53 8.66 10.43 -1.27
C ILE A 53 9.66 10.97 -2.28
N LYS A 54 10.75 10.22 -2.56
CA LYS A 54 11.76 10.63 -3.56
C LYS A 54 11.13 10.84 -4.94
N TYR A 55 10.32 9.90 -5.43
CA TYR A 55 9.72 10.00 -6.75
C TYR A 55 8.76 11.18 -6.87
N ALA A 56 7.92 11.41 -5.87
CA ALA A 56 7.01 12.56 -5.84
C ALA A 56 7.76 13.90 -5.71
N GLN A 57 8.86 13.93 -4.95
CA GLN A 57 9.73 15.12 -4.85
C GLN A 57 10.43 15.45 -6.17
N GLN A 58 10.84 14.43 -6.93
CA GLN A 58 11.51 14.61 -8.22
C GLN A 58 10.54 14.98 -9.35
N ASN A 59 9.26 14.61 -9.23
CA ASN A 59 8.25 14.84 -10.27
C ASN A 59 6.94 15.37 -9.62
N PRO A 60 6.97 16.56 -9.00
CA PRO A 60 5.83 17.11 -8.27
C PRO A 60 4.66 17.37 -9.21
N GLY A 61 3.47 16.87 -8.85
CA GLY A 61 2.25 17.01 -9.64
C GLY A 61 2.13 16.04 -10.82
N GLU A 62 3.10 15.15 -11.01
CA GLU A 62 3.09 14.15 -12.09
C GLU A 62 2.84 12.72 -11.59
N VAL A 63 3.31 12.39 -10.38
CA VAL A 63 3.22 11.03 -9.84
C VAL A 63 1.79 10.69 -9.42
N ILE A 64 1.27 9.58 -9.95
CA ILE A 64 0.02 8.95 -9.50
C ILE A 64 0.39 7.73 -8.66
N LEU A 65 -0.22 7.62 -7.47
CA LEU A 65 -0.13 6.40 -6.66
C LEU A 65 -1.37 5.55 -6.86
N VAL A 66 -1.16 4.25 -7.02
CA VAL A 66 -2.22 3.23 -7.06
C VAL A 66 -1.97 2.27 -5.89
N ALA A 67 -2.82 2.34 -4.88
CA ALA A 67 -2.73 1.56 -3.65
C ALA A 67 -3.73 0.40 -3.69
N THR A 68 -3.23 -0.80 -3.97
CA THR A 68 -4.03 -2.04 -4.09
C THR A 68 -3.85 -3.00 -2.91
N GLY A 69 -3.31 -2.49 -1.80
CA GLY A 69 -3.04 -3.25 -0.59
C GLY A 69 -3.23 -2.38 0.66
N PRO A 70 -2.92 -2.90 1.86
CA PRO A 70 -3.02 -2.12 3.10
C PRO A 70 -2.18 -0.83 3.04
N LEU A 71 -2.73 0.26 3.59
CA LEU A 71 -2.23 1.62 3.38
C LEU A 71 -1.01 1.99 4.25
N THR A 72 -0.39 1.02 4.92
CA THR A 72 0.70 1.22 5.89
C THR A 72 1.87 2.03 5.32
N ASN A 73 2.30 1.74 4.08
CA ASN A 73 3.42 2.46 3.46
C ASN A 73 3.10 3.94 3.24
N LEU A 74 1.85 4.27 2.87
CA LEU A 74 1.39 5.63 2.65
C LEU A 74 1.29 6.37 4.00
N ALA A 75 0.76 5.73 5.04
CA ALA A 75 0.72 6.30 6.38
C ALA A 75 2.12 6.61 6.92
N VAL A 76 3.08 5.70 6.73
CA VAL A 76 4.48 5.95 7.09
C VAL A 76 5.08 7.09 6.25
N ALA A 77 4.80 7.15 4.95
CA ALA A 77 5.34 8.18 4.08
C ALA A 77 4.90 9.59 4.49
N VAL A 78 3.61 9.80 4.77
CA VAL A 78 3.11 11.12 5.20
C VAL A 78 3.61 11.51 6.59
N GLN A 79 3.92 10.53 7.45
CA GLN A 79 4.54 10.80 8.75
C GLN A 79 6.01 11.23 8.61
N LEU A 80 6.73 10.70 7.61
CA LEU A 80 8.12 11.07 7.32
C LEU A 80 8.23 12.41 6.58
N ASP A 81 7.32 12.69 5.64
CA ASP A 81 7.23 13.97 4.92
C ASP A 81 5.76 14.41 4.85
N PRO A 82 5.30 15.29 5.75
CA PRO A 82 3.92 15.80 5.73
C PRO A 82 3.53 16.57 4.46
N SER A 83 4.50 17.00 3.65
CA SER A 83 4.24 17.66 2.37
C SER A 83 4.08 16.66 1.21
N PHE A 84 4.35 15.38 1.44
CA PHE A 84 4.30 14.32 0.42
C PHE A 84 2.98 14.27 -0.36
N PRO A 85 1.79 14.27 0.28
CA PRO A 85 0.53 14.18 -0.46
C PRO A 85 0.35 15.32 -1.47
N LYS A 86 0.76 16.55 -1.13
CA LYS A 86 0.64 17.73 -2.01
C LYS A 86 1.49 17.63 -3.28
N LYS A 87 2.46 16.71 -3.33
CA LYS A 87 3.33 16.49 -4.49
C LYS A 87 2.76 15.44 -5.44
N LEU A 88 1.68 14.75 -5.07
CA LEU A 88 1.05 13.75 -5.91
C LEU A 88 0.06 14.40 -6.88
N LYS A 89 0.01 13.86 -8.10
CA LYS A 89 -1.04 14.19 -9.07
C LYS A 89 -2.39 13.65 -8.62
N ALA A 90 -2.41 12.39 -8.19
CA ALA A 90 -3.60 11.70 -7.70
C ALA A 90 -3.22 10.47 -6.87
N LEU A 91 -4.15 10.04 -6.01
CA LEU A 91 -4.12 8.79 -5.28
C LEU A 91 -5.36 7.95 -5.62
N TYR A 92 -5.16 6.73 -6.08
CA TYR A 92 -6.23 5.75 -6.28
C TYR A 92 -6.07 4.64 -5.25
N ILE A 93 -7.13 4.36 -4.50
CA ILE A 93 -7.15 3.36 -3.44
C ILE A 93 -8.14 2.28 -3.86
N MET A 94 -7.71 1.02 -3.85
CA MET A 94 -8.65 -0.11 -3.86
C MET A 94 -8.81 -0.57 -2.42
N GLY A 95 -9.93 -0.22 -1.80
CA GLY A 95 -10.23 -0.62 -0.44
C GLY A 95 -11.44 0.08 0.16
N GLY A 96 -11.89 -0.41 1.31
CA GLY A 96 -13.11 0.07 1.93
C GLY A 96 -14.38 -0.47 1.28
N ASN A 97 -15.53 -0.10 1.83
CA ASN A 97 -16.85 -0.39 1.28
C ASN A 97 -17.86 0.64 1.79
N THR A 98 -18.82 1.02 0.95
CA THR A 98 -19.87 1.99 1.30
C THR A 98 -21.15 1.33 1.78
N ASP A 99 -21.41 0.10 1.36
CA ASP A 99 -22.67 -0.61 1.62
C ASP A 99 -22.63 -1.41 2.92
N SER A 100 -21.57 -1.29 3.73
CA SER A 100 -21.32 -2.11 4.92
C SER A 100 -21.29 -3.61 4.61
N ARG A 101 -20.93 -3.99 3.38
CA ARG A 101 -20.77 -5.37 2.93
C ARG A 101 -19.28 -5.68 2.85
N GLY A 102 -18.74 -6.21 3.94
CA GLY A 102 -17.33 -6.59 4.01
C GLY A 102 -17.03 -7.92 3.30
N ASN A 103 -15.75 -8.10 2.95
CA ASN A 103 -15.20 -9.37 2.45
C ASN A 103 -14.32 -10.08 3.48
N THR A 104 -13.98 -9.41 4.58
CA THR A 104 -13.07 -9.90 5.64
C THR A 104 -13.76 -9.97 6.99
N THR A 105 -14.53 -8.94 7.33
CA THR A 105 -15.47 -8.97 8.46
C THR A 105 -16.88 -8.67 7.93
N ALA A 106 -17.90 -8.67 8.78
CA ALA A 106 -19.27 -8.36 8.36
C ALA A 106 -19.37 -7.04 7.58
N CYS A 107 -18.64 -6.00 8.02
CA CYS A 107 -18.65 -4.67 7.41
C CYS A 107 -17.28 -4.21 6.90
N GLY A 108 -16.23 -5.02 7.03
CA GLY A 108 -14.86 -4.61 6.73
C GLY A 108 -14.30 -5.24 5.46
N GLU A 109 -13.73 -4.38 4.60
CA GLU A 109 -12.93 -4.79 3.44
C GLU A 109 -11.48 -5.06 3.87
N PHE A 110 -10.83 -6.05 3.26
CA PHE A 110 -9.51 -6.57 3.65
C PHE A 110 -8.43 -5.50 3.83
N ASN A 111 -8.18 -4.65 2.84
CA ASN A 111 -7.09 -3.66 2.89
C ASN A 111 -7.27 -2.67 4.04
N PHE A 112 -8.51 -2.24 4.30
CA PHE A 112 -8.83 -1.34 5.41
C PHE A 112 -8.81 -2.06 6.77
N VAL A 113 -9.28 -3.32 6.82
CA VAL A 113 -9.25 -4.13 8.06
C VAL A 113 -7.82 -4.55 8.43
N ALA A 114 -6.93 -4.72 7.45
CA ALA A 114 -5.56 -5.17 7.66
C ALA A 114 -4.71 -4.12 8.38
N ASP A 115 -4.97 -2.83 8.16
CA ASP A 115 -4.34 -1.71 8.87
C ASP A 115 -5.29 -0.49 8.96
N PRO A 116 -6.27 -0.53 9.87
CA PRO A 116 -7.29 0.51 9.98
C PRO A 116 -6.70 1.85 10.43
N GLU A 117 -5.65 1.84 11.25
CA GLU A 117 -4.94 3.05 11.65
C GLU A 117 -4.27 3.72 10.44
N ALA A 118 -3.64 2.94 9.56
CA ALA A 118 -3.08 3.48 8.33
C ALA A 118 -4.15 4.02 7.39
N ALA A 119 -5.29 3.33 7.26
CA ALA A 119 -6.41 3.81 6.46
C ALA A 119 -6.94 5.15 6.99
N TYR A 120 -7.13 5.27 8.31
CA TYR A 120 -7.52 6.53 8.95
C TYR A 120 -6.52 7.66 8.64
N ILE A 121 -5.22 7.42 8.83
CA ILE A 121 -4.17 8.42 8.56
C ILE A 121 -4.20 8.85 7.10
N VAL A 122 -4.36 7.92 6.15
CA VAL A 122 -4.37 8.25 4.73
C VAL A 122 -5.59 9.09 4.37
N LEU A 123 -6.79 8.69 4.80
CA LEU A 123 -8.02 9.43 4.52
C LEU A 123 -8.03 10.83 5.14
N ASP A 124 -7.43 11.00 6.32
CA ASP A 124 -7.32 12.29 7.00
C ASP A 124 -6.25 13.21 6.36
N ARG A 125 -5.11 12.64 5.95
CA ARG A 125 -3.91 13.43 5.64
C ARG A 125 -3.60 13.59 4.15
N TYR A 126 -4.17 12.76 3.27
CA TYR A 126 -3.93 12.85 1.83
C TYR A 126 -4.93 13.78 1.15
N ASN A 127 -4.57 15.07 1.09
CA ASN A 127 -5.38 16.14 0.50
C ASN A 127 -5.17 16.35 -1.02
N CYS A 128 -4.47 15.44 -1.70
CA CYS A 128 -4.44 15.38 -3.16
C CYS A 128 -5.75 14.80 -3.72
N PRO A 129 -6.04 14.95 -5.02
CA PRO A 129 -7.17 14.26 -5.65
C PRO A 129 -7.12 12.75 -5.35
N THR A 130 -8.11 12.27 -4.60
CA THR A 130 -8.14 10.89 -4.07
C THR A 130 -9.42 10.19 -4.50
N TYR A 131 -9.27 8.96 -4.96
CA TYR A 131 -10.35 8.10 -5.46
C TYR A 131 -10.29 6.75 -4.73
N ILE A 132 -11.45 6.24 -4.34
CA ILE A 132 -11.64 4.99 -3.59
C ILE A 132 -12.68 4.14 -4.34
#